data_AF-K7ABK6-F1
#
_entry.id   AF-K7ABK6-F1
#
_cell.length_a   1.000
_cell.length_b   1.000
_cell.length_c   1.000
_cell.angle_alpha   90.00
_cell.angle_beta   90.00
_cell.angle_gamma   90.00
#
_symmetry.space_group_name_H-M   'P 1'
#
loop_
_entity.id
_entity.type
_entity.pdbx_description
1 polymer ?
#
loop_
_entity_poly.entity_id
_entity_poly.type
_entity_poly.pdbx_seq_one_letter_code
_entity_poly.pdbx_strand_id
1 'polypeptide(L)'
;MGGYTLKSMDFKYTCVLLCLFLFGCQSKLGKIGQEHAKEVVKWQELARYAGNELKYLGLTVTAGVQINQNAEGITYSIIKVQLNRDANHTEIDLLSPEFAEKFACGKDCQKLGLYDSNFTKPETQLSSFFFEEEGRFFEFYGRLTRLNYTLADYRASSQDILKKYLTLMLNRKLSFNSLSEFIDNLEKHVTEDKLLAFSKSGFISPVEDRLSSTFLEDVIANLPIDWKVHDNYSKTPEDDWDSNALMPDDDWDSNVLTPDDLFYEMLLGKIPTTSVITSNWEQAKQNTLQVGSIACSFSDNSFGVVTGLEANQVTLKVIAQARVLVDGMKLYPQPGYLFTSAESFYFVKGLPNETYPLYDIATCNIEYFKRGQA
;
A
#
# COMPACT_ATOMS: atom_id res chain seq x y z
N MET A 1 13.76 -71.12 -23.22
CA MET A 1 13.16 -69.99 -23.97
C MET A 1 11.93 -69.53 -23.20
N GLY A 2 12.06 -68.46 -22.41
CA GLY A 2 10.95 -67.86 -21.67
C GLY A 2 11.08 -66.36 -21.77
N GLY A 3 10.39 -65.77 -22.74
CA GLY A 3 10.34 -64.32 -22.93
C GLY A 3 9.28 -63.73 -22.03
N TYR A 4 9.70 -62.87 -21.09
CA TYR A 4 8.79 -62.03 -20.33
C TYR A 4 8.61 -60.71 -21.07
N THR A 5 7.41 -60.53 -21.63
CA THR A 5 6.88 -59.27 -22.13
C THR A 5 6.60 -58.33 -20.96
N LEU A 6 7.41 -57.28 -20.81
CA LEU A 6 7.11 -56.16 -19.93
C LEU A 6 5.93 -55.38 -20.52
N LYS A 7 4.76 -55.58 -19.90
CA LYS A 7 3.51 -54.86 -20.17
C LYS A 7 3.77 -53.36 -20.15
N SER A 8 3.27 -52.67 -21.18
CA SER A 8 3.15 -51.21 -21.24
C SER A 8 2.10 -50.75 -20.22
N MET A 9 2.47 -50.71 -18.93
CA MET A 9 1.69 -50.01 -17.92
C MET A 9 2.17 -48.56 -17.85
N ASP A 10 1.28 -47.67 -18.30
CA ASP A 10 0.92 -46.47 -17.55
C ASP A 10 1.85 -45.25 -17.56
N PHE A 11 2.34 -44.90 -18.75
CA PHE A 11 2.86 -43.55 -19.03
C PHE A 11 1.83 -42.45 -18.72
N LYS A 12 0.52 -42.75 -18.84
CA LYS A 12 -0.57 -41.82 -18.52
C LYS A 12 -0.72 -41.54 -17.02
N TYR A 13 -0.50 -42.53 -16.15
CA TYR A 13 -0.63 -42.33 -14.70
C TYR A 13 0.60 -41.67 -14.10
N THR A 14 1.78 -41.93 -14.67
CA THR A 14 3.03 -41.28 -14.26
C THR A 14 3.00 -39.77 -14.52
N CYS A 15 2.38 -39.33 -15.63
CA CYS A 15 2.23 -37.91 -15.95
C CYS A 15 1.21 -37.19 -15.05
N VAL A 16 0.11 -37.86 -14.66
CA VAL A 16 -0.89 -37.31 -13.74
C VAL A 16 -0.35 -37.19 -12.31
N LEU A 17 0.46 -38.15 -11.85
CA LEU A 17 1.13 -38.08 -10.55
C LEU A 17 2.20 -36.96 -10.52
N LEU A 18 2.96 -36.78 -11.61
CA LEU A 18 3.97 -35.71 -11.68
C LEU A 18 3.33 -34.30 -11.72
N CYS A 19 2.18 -34.15 -12.40
CA CYS A 19 1.43 -32.89 -12.39
C CYS A 19 0.87 -32.55 -11.00
N LEU A 20 0.46 -33.54 -10.20
CA LEU A 20 -0.02 -33.31 -8.83
C LEU A 20 1.09 -32.85 -7.86
N PHE A 21 2.37 -33.10 -8.17
CA PHE A 21 3.51 -32.57 -7.40
C PHE A 21 3.96 -31.18 -7.83
N LEU A 22 3.55 -30.70 -9.02
CA LEU A 22 3.90 -29.37 -9.53
C LEU A 22 2.88 -28.29 -9.13
N PHE A 23 1.68 -28.66 -8.71
CA PHE A 23 0.70 -27.74 -8.12
C PHE A 23 0.79 -27.77 -6.60
N GLY A 24 1.58 -26.88 -6.00
CA GLY A 24 1.28 -26.40 -4.65
C GLY A 24 2.40 -26.49 -3.61
N CYS A 25 3.41 -25.65 -3.77
CA CYS A 25 4.16 -25.12 -2.62
C CYS A 25 4.25 -23.59 -2.73
N GLN A 26 3.10 -22.91 -2.87
CA GLN A 26 3.07 -21.54 -2.37
C GLN A 26 3.24 -21.63 -0.85
N SER A 27 4.29 -21.02 -0.33
CA SER A 27 4.52 -20.97 1.11
C SER A 27 3.29 -20.36 1.78
N LYS A 28 2.95 -20.85 2.98
CA LYS A 28 1.84 -20.31 3.80
C LYS A 28 1.89 -18.78 3.88
N LEU A 29 3.09 -18.21 3.97
CA LEU A 29 3.35 -16.78 3.98
C LEU A 29 3.01 -16.09 2.66
N GLY A 30 3.31 -16.71 1.52
CA GLY A 30 2.92 -16.19 0.20
C GLY A 30 1.41 -16.09 0.03
N LYS A 31 0.67 -17.10 0.51
CA LYS A 31 -0.80 -17.08 0.47
C LYS A 31 -1.37 -15.96 1.36
N ILE A 32 -0.88 -15.82 2.58
CA ILE A 32 -1.29 -14.73 3.50
C ILE A 32 -1.02 -13.36 2.86
N GLY A 33 0.16 -13.17 2.26
CA GLY A 33 0.51 -11.93 1.60
C GLY A 33 -0.38 -11.58 0.41
N GLN A 34 -0.82 -12.59 -0.37
CA GLN A 34 -1.78 -12.41 -1.45
C GLN A 34 -3.17 -12.03 -0.93
N GLU A 35 -3.64 -12.67 0.14
CA GLU A 35 -4.90 -12.32 0.78
C GLU A 35 -4.86 -10.89 1.36
N HIS A 36 -3.75 -10.49 1.99
CA HIS A 36 -3.54 -9.11 2.43
C HIS A 36 -3.63 -8.11 1.28
N ALA A 37 -2.87 -8.33 0.21
CA ALA A 37 -2.88 -7.44 -0.96
C ALA A 37 -4.28 -7.33 -1.59
N LYS A 38 -5.04 -8.43 -1.60
CA LYS A 38 -6.41 -8.43 -2.10
C LYS A 38 -7.31 -7.53 -1.26
N GLU A 39 -7.23 -7.58 0.07
CA GLU A 39 -8.03 -6.71 0.94
C GLU A 39 -7.60 -5.24 0.85
N VAL A 40 -6.29 -4.97 0.74
CA VAL A 40 -5.76 -3.62 0.43
C VAL A 40 -6.39 -3.06 -0.84
N VAL A 41 -6.27 -3.80 -1.94
CA VAL A 41 -6.79 -3.37 -3.25
C VAL A 41 -8.30 -3.17 -3.19
N LYS A 42 -9.02 -4.07 -2.52
CA LYS A 42 -10.47 -3.95 -2.35
C LYS A 42 -10.85 -2.67 -1.60
N TRP A 43 -10.15 -2.32 -0.52
CA TRP A 43 -10.40 -1.08 0.21
C TRP A 43 -10.07 0.15 -0.66
N GLN A 44 -8.92 0.15 -1.34
CA GLN A 44 -8.54 1.22 -2.27
C GLN A 44 -9.58 1.42 -3.39
N GLU A 45 -10.12 0.34 -3.92
CA GLU A 45 -11.17 0.40 -4.94
C GLU A 45 -12.51 0.93 -4.40
N LEU A 46 -12.88 0.61 -3.16
CA LEU A 46 -14.04 1.22 -2.50
C LEU A 46 -13.87 2.74 -2.35
N ALA A 47 -12.69 3.18 -1.90
CA ALA A 47 -12.38 4.59 -1.77
C ALA A 47 -12.36 5.31 -3.12
N ARG A 48 -11.81 4.67 -4.16
CA ARG A 48 -11.82 5.18 -5.53
C ARG A 48 -13.24 5.29 -6.09
N TYR A 49 -14.06 4.27 -5.85
CA TYR A 49 -15.47 4.25 -6.27
C TYR A 49 -16.28 5.36 -5.59
N ALA A 50 -16.01 5.64 -4.32
CA ALA A 50 -16.70 6.71 -3.60
C ALA A 50 -16.49 8.08 -4.23
N GLY A 51 -15.36 8.28 -4.92
CA GLY A 51 -15.00 9.54 -5.57
C GLY A 51 -14.08 10.40 -4.71
N ASN A 52 -13.69 11.56 -5.25
CA ASN A 52 -12.57 12.35 -4.73
C ASN A 52 -12.87 13.85 -4.60
N GLU A 53 -14.14 14.25 -4.49
CA GLU A 53 -14.51 15.67 -4.39
C GLU A 53 -13.94 16.32 -3.12
N LEU A 54 -14.01 15.66 -1.96
CA LEU A 54 -13.34 16.15 -0.74
C LEU A 54 -11.82 16.35 -0.96
N LYS A 55 -11.16 15.39 -1.61
CA LYS A 55 -9.72 15.49 -1.95
C LYS A 55 -9.41 16.65 -2.89
N TYR A 56 -10.23 16.86 -3.92
CA TYR A 56 -10.08 18.01 -4.82
C TYR A 56 -10.21 19.35 -4.08
N LEU A 57 -10.96 19.37 -2.98
CA LEU A 57 -11.12 20.53 -2.11
C LEU A 57 -9.99 20.65 -1.05
N GLY A 58 -8.98 19.77 -1.11
CA GLY A 58 -7.84 19.74 -0.19
C GLY A 58 -8.20 19.20 1.19
N LEU A 59 -9.18 18.30 1.25
CA LEU A 59 -9.64 17.65 2.48
C LEU A 59 -9.48 16.14 2.38
N THR A 60 -9.29 15.52 3.53
CA THR A 60 -9.29 14.07 3.72
C THR A 60 -10.19 13.68 4.88
N VAL A 61 -10.53 12.39 4.96
CA VAL A 61 -11.22 11.83 6.12
C VAL A 61 -10.26 10.87 6.79
N THR A 62 -9.83 11.19 8.01
CA THR A 62 -8.93 10.31 8.76
C THR A 62 -9.70 9.50 9.78
N ALA A 63 -9.18 8.32 10.11
CA ALA A 63 -9.72 7.49 11.17
C ALA A 63 -8.61 6.70 11.88
N GLY A 64 -8.78 6.51 13.19
CA GLY A 64 -7.99 5.58 13.98
C GLY A 64 -8.61 4.18 13.99
N VAL A 65 -7.79 3.18 14.28
CA VAL A 65 -8.25 1.80 14.50
C VAL A 65 -8.01 1.42 15.96
N GLN A 66 -9.06 0.94 16.61
CA GLN A 66 -9.01 0.43 17.98
C GLN A 66 -9.03 -1.09 17.98
N ILE A 67 -8.18 -1.68 18.84
CA ILE A 67 -8.21 -3.12 19.13
C ILE A 67 -8.86 -3.32 20.49
N ASN A 68 -9.92 -4.14 20.53
CA ASN A 68 -10.56 -4.58 21.76
C ASN A 68 -10.33 -6.08 21.94
N GLN A 69 -9.54 -6.43 22.96
CA GLN A 69 -9.31 -7.83 23.33
C GLN A 69 -10.28 -8.21 24.46
N ASN A 70 -11.11 -9.22 24.22
CA ASN A 70 -12.03 -9.78 25.20
C ASN A 70 -11.86 -11.30 25.30
N ALA A 71 -12.67 -11.96 26.13
CA ALA A 71 -12.60 -13.42 26.31
C ALA A 71 -13.00 -14.21 25.06
N GLU A 72 -13.70 -13.57 24.11
CA GLU A 72 -14.19 -14.17 22.87
C GLU A 72 -13.21 -13.99 21.70
N GLY A 73 -12.26 -13.06 21.81
CA GLY A 73 -11.20 -12.85 20.83
C GLY A 73 -10.72 -11.40 20.74
N ILE A 74 -10.05 -11.12 19.63
CA ILE A 74 -9.67 -9.77 19.24
C ILE A 74 -10.76 -9.24 18.31
N THR A 75 -11.24 -8.03 18.58
CA THR A 75 -12.17 -7.31 17.71
C THR A 75 -11.60 -5.95 17.36
N TYR A 76 -11.94 -5.46 16.18
CA TYR A 76 -11.48 -4.17 15.66
C TYR A 76 -12.65 -3.20 15.52
N SER A 77 -12.36 -1.91 15.69
CA SER A 77 -13.36 -0.87 15.43
C SER A 77 -12.69 0.41 14.94
N ILE A 78 -13.36 1.09 14.01
CA ILE A 78 -12.98 2.44 13.61
C ILE A 78 -13.39 3.46 14.67
N ILE A 79 -12.45 4.33 15.04
CA ILE A 79 -12.65 5.41 16.00
C ILE A 79 -12.01 6.71 15.48
N LYS A 80 -12.31 7.83 16.15
CA LYS A 80 -11.72 9.14 15.83
C LYS A 80 -11.83 9.50 14.35
N VAL A 81 -13.00 9.27 13.76
CA VAL A 81 -13.25 9.65 12.37
C VAL A 81 -13.37 11.17 12.31
N GLN A 82 -12.59 11.81 11.44
CA GLN A 82 -12.46 13.27 11.39
C GLN A 82 -12.31 13.76 9.96
N LEU A 83 -12.82 14.95 9.67
CA LEU A 83 -12.48 15.70 8.47
C LEU A 83 -11.17 16.45 8.74
N ASN A 84 -10.16 16.24 7.91
CA ASN A 84 -8.82 16.81 8.07
C ASN A 84 -8.28 17.34 6.73
N ARG A 85 -7.08 17.93 6.75
CA ARG A 85 -6.33 18.25 5.52
C ARG A 85 -5.28 17.22 5.20
N ASP A 86 -4.69 16.65 6.23
CA ASP A 86 -3.59 15.70 6.14
C ASP A 86 -3.85 14.53 7.09
N ALA A 87 -3.40 13.34 6.71
CA ALA A 87 -3.39 12.17 7.58
C ALA A 87 -2.04 12.07 8.30
N ASN A 88 -2.07 11.76 9.60
CA ASN A 88 -0.83 11.46 10.33
C ASN A 88 -0.39 10.00 10.09
N HIS A 89 0.80 9.63 10.58
CA HIS A 89 1.33 8.29 10.40
C HIS A 89 0.50 7.19 11.10
N THR A 90 -0.29 7.53 12.12
CA THR A 90 -1.06 6.56 12.90
C THR A 90 -2.50 6.36 12.42
N GLU A 91 -3.05 7.32 11.70
CA GLU A 91 -4.43 7.31 11.20
C GLU A 91 -4.48 6.86 9.74
N ILE A 92 -5.58 6.22 9.38
CA ILE A 92 -5.87 5.81 8.01
C ILE A 92 -6.56 6.97 7.30
N ASP A 93 -6.05 7.37 6.14
CA ASP A 93 -6.79 8.21 5.21
C ASP A 93 -7.86 7.34 4.52
N LEU A 94 -9.12 7.53 4.88
CA LEU A 94 -10.23 6.76 4.32
C LEU A 94 -10.51 7.09 2.85
N LEU A 95 -9.99 8.20 2.32
CA LEU A 95 -10.14 8.55 0.91
C LEU A 95 -8.99 7.99 0.07
N SER A 96 -7.78 7.86 0.65
CA SER A 96 -6.53 7.30 0.09
C SER A 96 -5.94 6.26 1.06
N PRO A 97 -6.57 5.08 1.21
CA PRO A 97 -6.10 4.12 2.20
C PRO A 97 -4.71 3.58 1.84
N GLU A 98 -3.78 3.82 2.75
CA GLU A 98 -2.42 3.29 2.77
C GLU A 98 -2.15 2.71 4.16
N PHE A 99 -1.62 1.48 4.21
CA PHE A 99 -1.48 0.70 5.44
C PHE A 99 -0.03 0.49 5.86
N ALA A 100 0.92 0.93 5.02
CA ALA A 100 2.32 1.02 5.41
C ALA A 100 2.44 1.80 6.73
N GLU A 101 2.95 1.11 7.75
CA GLU A 101 3.18 1.68 9.09
C GLU A 101 1.92 2.17 9.83
N LYS A 102 0.73 1.68 9.46
CA LYS A 102 -0.49 1.96 10.23
C LYS A 102 -0.66 1.01 11.41
N PHE A 103 -1.24 1.53 12.47
CA PHE A 103 -1.39 0.82 13.73
C PHE A 103 -2.85 0.75 14.16
N ALA A 104 -3.20 -0.36 14.79
CA ALA A 104 -4.41 -0.47 15.59
C ALA A 104 -4.01 -0.50 17.08
N CYS A 105 -4.65 0.33 17.89
CA CYS A 105 -4.24 0.59 19.26
C CYS A 105 -5.32 0.17 20.26
N GLY A 106 -4.92 -0.61 21.27
CA GLY A 106 -5.70 -0.90 22.47
C GLY A 106 -4.89 -0.50 23.69
N LYS A 107 -4.58 -1.47 24.57
CA LYS A 107 -3.56 -1.29 25.62
C LYS A 107 -2.16 -1.07 25.02
N ASP A 108 -1.88 -1.81 23.95
CA ASP A 108 -0.66 -1.71 23.15
C ASP A 108 -1.06 -1.43 21.68
N CYS A 109 -0.16 -0.85 20.90
CA CYS A 109 -0.36 -0.62 19.47
C CYS A 109 0.30 -1.72 18.64
N GLN A 110 -0.44 -2.24 17.66
CA GLN A 110 0.00 -3.33 16.79
C GLN A 110 -0.09 -2.86 15.34
N LYS A 111 0.91 -3.19 14.51
CA LYS A 111 0.91 -2.80 13.09
C LYS A 111 -0.13 -3.63 12.34
N LEU A 112 -0.97 -2.98 11.55
CA LEU A 112 -2.03 -3.63 10.76
C LEU A 112 -1.46 -4.63 9.72
N GLY A 113 -0.27 -4.35 9.19
CA GLY A 113 0.44 -5.24 8.28
C GLY A 113 1.14 -6.42 8.95
N LEU A 114 1.01 -6.64 10.26
CA LEU A 114 1.62 -7.82 10.88
C LEU A 114 0.75 -9.06 10.72
N TYR A 115 1.44 -10.17 10.48
CA TYR A 115 0.86 -11.51 10.59
C TYR A 115 0.69 -11.87 12.07
N ASP A 116 -0.49 -12.35 12.45
CA ASP A 116 -0.74 -12.88 13.79
C ASP A 116 -1.11 -14.37 13.71
N SER A 117 -0.31 -15.21 14.37
CA SER A 117 -0.53 -16.66 14.43
C SER A 117 -1.66 -17.07 15.37
N ASN A 118 -2.18 -16.15 16.20
CA ASN A 118 -3.25 -16.40 17.15
C ASN A 118 -4.64 -16.39 16.50
N PHE A 119 -4.77 -15.90 15.27
CA PHE A 119 -6.02 -16.01 14.54
C PHE A 119 -6.35 -17.46 14.17
N THR A 120 -7.65 -17.80 14.23
CA THR A 120 -8.19 -19.13 13.85
C THR A 120 -7.85 -19.49 12.41
N LYS A 121 -7.62 -18.48 11.56
CA LYS A 121 -7.09 -18.60 10.21
C LYS A 121 -5.77 -17.84 10.10
N PRO A 122 -4.77 -18.35 9.39
CA PRO A 122 -3.55 -17.59 9.16
C PRO A 122 -3.85 -16.38 8.26
N GLU A 123 -3.96 -15.20 8.87
CA GLU A 123 -4.29 -13.94 8.20
C GLU A 123 -3.51 -12.78 8.83
N THR A 124 -3.61 -11.58 8.24
CA THR A 124 -3.01 -10.36 8.80
C THR A 124 -4.04 -9.59 9.62
N GLN A 125 -3.59 -8.74 10.54
CA GLN A 125 -4.50 -7.90 11.31
C GLN A 125 -5.39 -7.03 10.41
N LEU A 126 -4.83 -6.51 9.31
CA LEU A 126 -5.60 -5.78 8.30
C LEU A 126 -6.71 -6.64 7.67
N SER A 127 -6.40 -7.89 7.31
CA SER A 127 -7.39 -8.79 6.69
C SER A 127 -8.55 -9.07 7.64
N SER A 128 -8.23 -9.37 8.91
CA SER A 128 -9.23 -9.60 9.95
C SER A 128 -10.08 -8.34 10.21
N PHE A 129 -9.44 -7.19 10.40
CA PHE A 129 -10.10 -5.91 10.59
C PHE A 129 -11.02 -5.53 9.41
N PHE A 130 -10.52 -5.65 8.17
CA PHE A 130 -11.31 -5.32 7.00
C PHE A 130 -12.53 -6.22 6.88
N PHE A 131 -12.38 -7.52 7.17
CA PHE A 131 -13.50 -8.45 7.15
C PHE A 131 -14.56 -8.11 8.21
N GLU A 132 -14.16 -7.73 9.43
CA GLU A 132 -15.09 -7.34 10.49
C GLU A 132 -15.86 -6.05 10.17
N GLU A 133 -15.19 -5.07 9.54
CA GLU A 133 -15.77 -3.77 9.23
C GLU A 133 -16.29 -3.66 7.78
N GLU A 134 -16.24 -4.74 7.00
CA GLU A 134 -16.55 -4.75 5.56
C GLU A 134 -17.91 -4.08 5.28
N GLY A 135 -18.97 -4.54 5.95
CA GLY A 135 -20.31 -3.99 5.77
C GLY A 135 -20.41 -2.48 6.06
N ARG A 136 -19.65 -2.00 7.05
CA ARG A 136 -19.61 -0.58 7.42
C ARG A 136 -18.83 0.25 6.41
N PHE A 137 -17.75 -0.29 5.85
CA PHE A 137 -17.06 0.34 4.73
C PHE A 137 -17.95 0.48 3.51
N PHE A 138 -18.66 -0.58 3.12
CA PHE A 138 -19.60 -0.53 2.00
C PHE A 138 -20.69 0.54 2.20
N GLU A 139 -21.27 0.60 3.39
CA GLU A 139 -22.27 1.62 3.72
C GLU A 139 -21.65 3.03 3.65
N PHE A 140 -20.52 3.25 4.33
CA PHE A 140 -19.82 4.53 4.36
C PHE A 140 -19.47 5.02 2.95
N TYR A 141 -18.80 4.20 2.14
CA TYR A 141 -18.38 4.58 0.80
C TYR A 141 -19.57 4.78 -0.15
N GLY A 142 -20.62 3.97 -0.04
CA GLY A 142 -21.84 4.16 -0.83
C GLY A 142 -22.57 5.47 -0.52
N ARG A 143 -22.58 5.88 0.75
CA ARG A 143 -23.12 7.18 1.18
C ARG A 143 -22.22 8.34 0.77
N LEU A 144 -20.90 8.17 0.89
CA LEU A 144 -19.92 9.14 0.44
C LEU A 144 -20.01 9.40 -1.08
N THR A 145 -20.30 8.38 -1.91
CA THR A 145 -20.58 8.58 -3.34
C THR A 145 -21.71 9.58 -3.57
N ARG A 146 -22.82 9.45 -2.81
CA ARG A 146 -23.97 10.34 -2.94
C ARG A 146 -23.62 11.76 -2.51
N LEU A 147 -22.92 11.90 -1.39
CA LEU A 147 -22.42 13.18 -0.90
C LEU A 147 -21.48 13.84 -1.92
N ASN A 148 -20.63 13.06 -2.58
CA ASN A 148 -19.72 13.58 -3.60
C ASN A 148 -20.46 14.16 -4.81
N TYR A 149 -21.60 13.60 -5.23
CA TYR A 149 -22.42 14.25 -6.28
C TYR A 149 -22.91 15.63 -5.83
N THR A 150 -23.43 15.73 -4.60
CA THR A 150 -23.85 17.00 -4.01
C THR A 150 -22.69 18.01 -3.93
N LEU A 151 -21.51 17.58 -3.50
CA LEU A 151 -20.31 18.42 -3.44
C LEU A 151 -19.86 18.89 -4.83
N ALA A 152 -19.90 18.01 -5.84
CA ALA A 152 -19.54 18.34 -7.22
C ALA A 152 -20.48 19.41 -7.80
N ASP A 153 -21.79 19.28 -7.58
CA ASP A 153 -22.80 20.24 -8.03
C ASP A 153 -22.58 21.63 -7.39
N TYR A 154 -22.28 21.68 -6.09
CA TYR A 154 -21.96 22.94 -5.42
C TYR A 154 -20.63 23.53 -5.81
N ARG A 155 -19.63 22.69 -6.08
CA ARG A 155 -18.35 23.16 -6.59
C ARG A 155 -18.53 23.83 -7.95
N ALA A 156 -19.36 23.26 -8.83
CA ALA A 156 -19.64 23.83 -10.14
C ALA A 156 -20.40 25.17 -10.06
N SER A 157 -21.33 25.29 -9.11
CA SER A 157 -22.21 26.47 -9.01
C SER A 157 -21.67 27.58 -8.08
N SER A 158 -20.89 27.24 -7.05
CA SER A 158 -20.54 28.14 -5.94
C SER A 158 -19.27 27.70 -5.19
N GLN A 159 -18.17 27.46 -5.92
CA GLN A 159 -16.90 26.95 -5.39
C GLN A 159 -16.38 27.70 -4.15
N ASP A 160 -16.37 29.04 -4.17
CA ASP A 160 -15.82 29.84 -3.06
C ASP A 160 -16.63 29.71 -1.78
N ILE A 161 -17.96 29.63 -1.90
CA ILE A 161 -18.87 29.44 -0.77
C ILE A 161 -18.65 28.06 -0.18
N LEU A 162 -18.63 27.02 -1.01
CA LEU A 162 -18.39 25.64 -0.57
C LEU A 162 -17.03 25.52 0.15
N LYS A 163 -15.97 26.12 -0.41
CA LYS A 163 -14.64 26.08 0.20
C LYS A 163 -14.61 26.74 1.59
N LYS A 164 -15.24 27.90 1.74
CA LYS A 164 -15.36 28.59 3.04
C LYS A 164 -16.18 27.75 4.03
N TYR A 165 -17.28 27.15 3.57
CA TYR A 165 -18.14 26.30 4.38
C TYR A 165 -17.39 25.08 4.92
N LEU A 166 -16.70 24.34 4.06
CA LEU A 166 -15.94 23.17 4.49
C LEU A 166 -14.73 23.55 5.36
N THR A 167 -14.12 24.72 5.13
CA THR A 167 -13.08 25.25 6.02
C THR A 167 -13.63 25.49 7.43
N LEU A 168 -14.86 26.00 7.54
CA LEU A 168 -15.52 26.17 8.83
C LEU A 168 -15.82 24.82 9.49
N MET A 169 -16.34 23.84 8.75
CA MET A 169 -16.55 22.48 9.28
C MET A 169 -15.24 21.86 9.78
N LEU A 170 -14.15 21.99 9.02
CA LEU A 170 -12.82 21.55 9.43
C LEU A 170 -12.36 22.24 10.73
N ASN A 171 -12.60 23.55 10.88
CA ASN A 171 -12.19 24.31 12.06
C ASN A 171 -12.93 23.91 13.34
N ARG A 172 -14.06 23.22 13.23
CA ARG A 172 -14.77 22.66 14.40
C ARG A 172 -14.06 21.46 15.02
N LYS A 173 -13.14 20.82 14.29
CA LYS A 173 -12.34 19.66 14.76
C LYS A 173 -13.20 18.57 15.41
N LEU A 174 -14.37 18.30 14.84
CA LEU A 174 -15.27 17.28 15.34
C LEU A 174 -14.66 15.90 15.13
N SER A 175 -14.79 15.05 16.14
CA SER A 175 -14.29 13.68 16.15
C SER A 175 -15.43 12.73 16.49
N PHE A 176 -15.61 11.71 15.66
CA PHE A 176 -16.68 10.73 15.79
C PHE A 176 -16.15 9.35 16.14
N ASN A 177 -16.96 8.55 16.83
CA ASN A 177 -16.55 7.22 17.28
C ASN A 177 -16.96 6.10 16.31
N SER A 178 -17.57 6.47 15.17
CA SER A 178 -17.90 5.52 14.11
C SER A 178 -17.98 6.21 12.74
N LEU A 179 -17.91 5.40 11.69
CA LEU A 179 -18.14 5.87 10.31
C LEU A 179 -19.55 6.41 10.11
N SER A 180 -20.57 5.77 10.71
CA SER A 180 -21.98 6.19 10.60
C SER A 180 -22.19 7.58 11.17
N GLU A 181 -21.75 7.82 12.41
CA GLU A 181 -21.90 9.13 13.07
C GLU A 181 -21.25 10.25 12.26
N PHE A 182 -20.08 10.00 11.69
CA PHE A 182 -19.39 10.97 10.85
C PHE A 182 -20.15 11.26 9.55
N ILE A 183 -20.57 10.23 8.80
CA ILE A 183 -21.26 10.46 7.52
C ILE A 183 -22.68 11.01 7.75
N ASP A 184 -23.37 10.61 8.82
CA ASP A 184 -24.64 11.21 9.27
C ASP A 184 -24.47 12.71 9.55
N ASN A 185 -23.37 13.09 10.19
CA ASN A 185 -23.05 14.49 10.44
C ASN A 185 -22.80 15.26 9.14
N LEU A 186 -22.01 14.71 8.22
CA LEU A 186 -21.77 15.34 6.92
C LEU A 186 -23.05 15.52 6.13
N GLU A 187 -23.87 14.47 5.98
CA GLU A 187 -25.14 14.56 5.23
C GLU A 187 -26.13 15.53 5.87
N LYS A 188 -26.15 15.63 7.20
CA LYS A 188 -26.98 16.60 7.92
C LYS A 188 -26.56 18.05 7.66
N HIS A 189 -25.26 18.30 7.50
CA HIS A 189 -24.71 19.65 7.40
C HIS A 189 -24.38 20.07 5.97
N VAL A 190 -24.13 19.16 5.04
CA VAL A 190 -23.81 19.47 3.65
C VAL A 190 -25.08 19.34 2.80
N THR A 191 -25.96 20.33 2.94
CA THR A 191 -27.23 20.42 2.19
C THR A 191 -27.35 21.77 1.49
N GLU A 192 -28.23 21.84 0.48
CA GLU A 192 -28.51 23.09 -0.25
C GLU A 192 -28.89 24.23 0.68
N ASP A 193 -29.84 23.97 1.57
CA ASP A 193 -30.39 24.98 2.47
C ASP A 193 -29.33 25.53 3.42
N LYS A 194 -28.43 24.67 3.92
CA LYS A 194 -27.36 25.09 4.83
C LYS A 194 -26.28 25.88 4.10
N LEU A 195 -25.92 25.48 2.87
CA LEU A 195 -24.98 26.22 2.04
C LEU A 195 -25.55 27.58 1.59
N LEU A 196 -26.84 27.64 1.25
CA LEU A 196 -27.54 28.87 0.92
C LEU A 196 -27.70 29.79 2.14
N ALA A 197 -27.94 29.23 3.32
CA ALA A 197 -27.96 29.99 4.57
C ALA A 197 -26.56 30.55 4.89
N PHE A 198 -25.52 29.76 4.68
CA PHE A 198 -24.13 30.18 4.87
C PHE A 198 -23.71 31.27 3.87
N SER A 199 -24.10 31.17 2.60
CA SER A 199 -23.76 32.20 1.60
C SER A 199 -24.35 33.57 1.97
N LYS A 200 -25.50 33.59 2.64
CA LYS A 200 -26.17 34.81 3.10
C LYS A 200 -25.63 35.34 4.44
N SER A 201 -25.22 34.45 5.35
CA SER A 201 -24.96 34.82 6.76
C SER A 201 -23.53 34.57 7.25
N GLY A 202 -22.77 33.72 6.57
CA GLY A 202 -21.45 33.24 7.01
C GLY A 202 -21.49 32.17 8.11
N PHE A 203 -22.67 31.65 8.48
CA PHE A 203 -22.82 30.64 9.54
C PHE A 203 -23.46 29.34 9.00
N ILE A 204 -23.04 28.19 9.54
CA ILE A 204 -23.58 26.86 9.17
C ILE A 204 -25.02 26.73 9.64
N SER A 205 -25.31 27.22 10.84
CA SER A 205 -26.67 27.22 11.40
C SER A 205 -27.54 28.36 10.83
N PRO A 206 -28.77 28.06 10.38
CA PRO A 206 -29.81 29.06 10.11
C PRO A 206 -29.99 30.01 11.30
N VAL A 207 -30.47 31.22 11.04
CA VAL A 207 -30.66 32.26 12.07
C VAL A 207 -31.54 31.80 13.24
N GLU A 208 -32.42 30.82 13.00
CA GLU A 208 -33.31 30.20 13.99
C GLU A 208 -32.57 29.28 14.99
N ASP A 209 -31.37 28.78 14.66
CA ASP A 209 -30.54 27.91 15.50
C ASP A 209 -29.54 28.69 16.38
N ARG A 210 -29.59 30.03 16.42
CA ARG A 210 -28.63 30.89 17.15
C ARG A 210 -28.65 30.74 18.68
N LEU A 211 -29.61 30.00 19.23
CA LEU A 211 -29.68 29.65 20.65
C LEU A 211 -29.10 28.25 20.96
N SER A 212 -28.65 27.51 19.94
CA SER A 212 -28.05 26.19 20.09
C SER A 212 -26.57 26.29 20.46
N SER A 213 -26.05 25.29 21.20
CA SER A 213 -24.61 25.18 21.49
C SER A 213 -23.74 25.13 20.23
N THR A 214 -24.28 24.61 19.12
CA THR A 214 -23.60 24.56 17.82
C THR A 214 -23.33 25.93 17.21
N PHE A 215 -24.16 26.94 17.51
CA PHE A 215 -23.91 28.31 17.03
C PHE A 215 -22.69 28.96 17.72
N LEU A 216 -22.51 28.72 19.02
CA LEU A 216 -21.34 29.20 19.77
C LEU A 216 -20.04 28.59 19.23
N GLU A 217 -20.04 27.29 18.92
CA GLU A 217 -18.93 26.62 18.25
C GLU A 217 -18.62 27.23 16.87
N ASP A 218 -19.65 27.49 16.07
CA ASP A 218 -19.50 28.13 14.75
C ASP A 218 -18.93 29.56 14.86
N VAL A 219 -19.36 30.34 15.85
CA VAL A 219 -18.81 31.68 16.12
C VAL A 219 -17.34 31.59 16.51
N ILE A 220 -16.98 30.71 17.44
CA ILE A 220 -15.59 30.49 17.89
C ILE A 220 -14.71 30.00 16.72
N ALA A 221 -15.24 29.15 15.84
CA ALA A 221 -14.52 28.66 14.68
C ALA A 221 -14.29 29.74 13.59
N ASN A 222 -15.14 30.77 13.54
CA ASN A 222 -15.05 31.90 12.60
C ASN A 222 -14.31 33.14 13.12
N LEU A 223 -13.92 33.18 14.40
CA LEU A 223 -13.15 34.30 14.93
C LEU A 223 -11.79 34.40 14.20
N PRO A 224 -11.36 35.60 13.78
CA PRO A 224 -10.04 35.83 13.20
C PRO A 224 -8.95 35.22 14.09
N ILE A 225 -7.94 34.57 13.49
CA ILE A 225 -6.84 33.90 14.22
C ILE A 225 -6.16 34.86 15.20
N ASP A 226 -6.10 36.15 14.86
CA ASP A 226 -5.53 37.21 15.70
C ASP A 226 -6.26 37.41 17.04
N TRP A 227 -7.49 36.92 17.18
CA TRP A 227 -8.28 37.00 18.41
C TRP A 227 -8.21 35.71 19.26
N LYS A 228 -7.60 34.64 18.74
CA LYS A 228 -7.36 33.39 19.48
C LYS A 228 -6.06 33.41 20.29
N VAL A 229 -5.35 34.54 20.33
CA VAL A 229 -4.08 34.70 21.04
C VAL A 229 -4.28 35.63 22.23
N HIS A 230 -4.64 35.07 23.40
CA HIS A 230 -4.23 35.65 24.69
C HIS A 230 -4.29 34.72 25.92
N ASP A 231 -4.33 33.38 25.77
CA ASP A 231 -4.26 32.47 26.93
C ASP A 231 -2.86 31.90 27.25
N ASN A 232 -1.79 32.40 26.60
CA ASN A 232 -0.41 31.96 26.87
C ASN A 232 0.47 32.99 27.61
N TYR A 233 -0.12 33.78 28.51
CA TYR A 233 0.64 34.41 29.60
C TYR A 233 0.85 33.41 30.75
N SER A 234 1.60 32.34 30.49
CA SER A 234 2.30 31.59 31.54
C SER A 234 3.66 31.19 31.01
N LYS A 235 4.57 32.17 30.92
CA LYS A 235 6.00 31.91 30.87
C LYS A 235 6.42 31.38 32.24
N THR A 236 6.96 30.18 32.28
CA THR A 236 8.07 29.86 33.17
C THR A 236 9.34 29.77 32.32
N PRO A 237 10.42 30.47 32.70
CA PRO A 237 11.72 30.39 32.02
C PRO A 237 12.52 29.17 32.50
N GLU A 238 13.58 28.85 31.75
CA GLU A 238 14.65 27.88 32.03
C GLU A 238 14.40 26.45 31.51
N ASP A 239 15.02 26.11 30.37
CA ASP A 239 16.26 25.33 30.40
C ASP A 239 16.97 25.38 29.04
N ASP A 240 18.23 25.82 29.12
CA ASP A 240 19.24 25.79 28.07
C ASP A 240 19.47 24.35 27.58
N TRP A 241 19.42 24.15 26.26
CA TRP A 241 20.27 23.12 25.66
C TRP A 241 21.11 23.69 24.51
N ASP A 242 22.37 23.87 24.88
CA ASP A 242 23.53 24.18 24.10
C ASP A 242 23.67 23.26 22.88
N SER A 243 23.80 23.88 21.72
CA SER A 243 24.01 23.23 20.44
C SER A 243 25.46 23.40 20.06
N ASN A 244 26.34 22.51 20.54
CA ASN A 244 27.66 22.18 19.96
C ASN A 244 28.42 21.16 20.84
N ALA A 245 28.65 19.92 20.36
CA ALA A 245 29.94 19.22 20.47
C ALA A 245 29.93 17.78 19.88
N LEU A 246 30.69 17.64 18.79
CA LEU A 246 31.59 16.53 18.44
C LEU A 246 31.01 15.12 18.16
N MET A 247 30.96 14.78 16.87
CA MET A 247 31.05 13.39 16.39
C MET A 247 32.53 12.93 16.41
N PRO A 248 32.84 11.69 16.82
CA PRO A 248 34.14 11.09 16.54
C PRO A 248 34.14 10.36 15.18
N ASP A 249 35.18 10.60 14.41
CA ASP A 249 35.64 9.75 13.30
C ASP A 249 36.05 8.38 13.85
N ASP A 250 35.72 7.31 13.11
CA ASP A 250 36.39 6.02 13.30
C ASP A 250 36.62 5.34 11.94
N ASP A 251 37.90 5.36 11.58
CA ASP A 251 38.57 4.64 10.51
C ASP A 251 38.60 3.14 10.84
N TRP A 252 38.01 2.29 10.00
CA TRP A 252 38.23 0.83 10.08
C TRP A 252 38.43 0.24 8.69
N ASP A 253 39.71 0.13 8.33
CA ASP A 253 40.23 -0.71 7.25
C ASP A 253 40.24 -2.18 7.71
N SER A 254 39.60 -3.06 6.94
CA SER A 254 39.90 -4.50 6.98
C SER A 254 39.61 -5.17 5.63
N ASN A 255 40.69 -5.47 4.91
CA ASN A 255 40.71 -6.31 3.73
C ASN A 255 40.39 -7.77 4.10
N VAL A 256 39.24 -8.27 3.65
CA VAL A 256 38.98 -9.72 3.49
C VAL A 256 38.21 -9.92 2.19
N LEU A 257 38.83 -10.62 1.24
CA LEU A 257 38.25 -10.93 -0.08
C LEU A 257 37.07 -11.91 0.07
N THR A 258 35.89 -11.48 -0.35
CA THR A 258 34.65 -12.27 -0.43
C THR A 258 34.11 -12.33 -1.87
N PRO A 259 33.13 -13.21 -2.18
CA PRO A 259 32.60 -13.47 -3.53
C PRO A 259 32.00 -12.28 -4.33
N ASP A 260 32.22 -11.04 -3.88
CA ASP A 260 31.83 -9.78 -4.51
C ASP A 260 32.68 -9.44 -5.76
N ASP A 261 33.82 -10.13 -5.97
CA ASP A 261 34.69 -9.89 -7.12
C ASP A 261 34.03 -10.23 -8.48
N LEU A 262 33.08 -11.17 -8.51
CA LEU A 262 32.30 -11.48 -9.72
C LEU A 262 31.21 -10.43 -10.00
N PHE A 263 30.79 -9.65 -9.00
CA PHE A 263 29.80 -8.59 -9.14
C PHE A 263 30.46 -7.27 -9.59
N TYR A 264 31.69 -7.01 -9.14
CA TYR A 264 32.48 -5.85 -9.56
C TYR A 264 32.90 -5.89 -11.04
N GLU A 265 33.22 -7.07 -11.59
CA GLU A 265 33.50 -7.24 -13.03
C GLU A 265 32.26 -6.94 -13.90
N MET A 266 31.06 -7.16 -13.37
CA MET A 266 29.78 -6.83 -14.04
C MET A 266 29.47 -5.32 -13.99
N LEU A 267 29.79 -4.66 -12.87
CA LEU A 267 29.63 -3.20 -12.69
C LEU A 267 30.63 -2.37 -13.50
N LEU A 268 31.79 -2.93 -13.86
CA LEU A 268 32.84 -2.26 -14.63
C LEU A 268 32.66 -2.35 -16.15
N GLY A 269 31.55 -2.93 -16.65
CA GLY A 269 31.24 -2.96 -18.09
C GLY A 269 32.22 -3.77 -18.94
N LYS A 270 32.93 -4.75 -18.35
CA LYS A 270 33.90 -5.61 -19.06
C LYS A 270 33.25 -6.75 -19.86
N ILE A 271 31.93 -6.91 -19.78
CA ILE A 271 31.16 -7.83 -20.62
C ILE A 271 30.52 -6.99 -21.74
N PRO A 272 30.71 -7.33 -23.03
CA PRO A 272 30.08 -6.59 -24.12
C PRO A 272 28.55 -6.75 -24.06
N THR A 273 27.84 -5.74 -23.57
CA THR A 273 26.37 -5.68 -23.58
C THR A 273 25.88 -5.07 -24.89
N THR A 274 25.90 -5.85 -25.97
CA THR A 274 25.08 -5.54 -27.15
C THR A 274 23.65 -6.02 -26.90
N SER A 275 22.86 -5.29 -26.11
CA SER A 275 21.43 -5.59 -25.95
C SER A 275 20.58 -4.34 -26.11
N VAL A 276 19.72 -4.37 -27.13
CA VAL A 276 18.70 -3.38 -27.46
C VAL A 276 17.73 -3.23 -26.29
N ILE A 277 17.43 -1.98 -25.93
CA ILE A 277 16.47 -1.60 -24.90
C ILE A 277 15.07 -2.04 -25.37
N THR A 278 14.52 -3.10 -24.80
CA THR A 278 13.14 -3.52 -25.05
C THR A 278 12.38 -3.62 -23.73
N SER A 279 11.45 -2.69 -23.50
CA SER A 279 10.60 -2.62 -22.31
C SER A 279 9.30 -3.42 -22.47
N ASN A 280 9.28 -4.43 -23.34
CA ASN A 280 8.11 -5.25 -23.62
C ASN A 280 8.53 -6.71 -23.83
N TRP A 281 7.86 -7.64 -23.14
CA TRP A 281 8.07 -9.07 -23.20
C TRP A 281 8.13 -9.64 -24.62
N GLU A 282 7.21 -9.22 -25.50
CA GLU A 282 7.14 -9.74 -26.88
C GLU A 282 8.38 -9.35 -27.70
N GLN A 283 8.96 -8.20 -27.41
CA GLN A 283 10.21 -7.75 -28.05
C GLN A 283 11.42 -8.44 -27.42
N ALA A 284 11.42 -8.61 -26.09
CA ALA A 284 12.49 -9.30 -25.36
C ALA A 284 12.65 -10.75 -25.85
N LYS A 285 11.56 -11.42 -26.21
CA LYS A 285 11.57 -12.78 -26.78
C LYS A 285 12.20 -12.90 -28.16
N GLN A 286 12.26 -11.81 -28.92
CA GLN A 286 12.86 -11.81 -30.25
C GLN A 286 14.40 -11.79 -30.17
N ASN A 287 14.95 -11.43 -29.02
CA ASN A 287 16.38 -11.44 -28.79
C ASN A 287 16.88 -12.87 -28.59
N THR A 288 18.01 -13.19 -29.23
CA THR A 288 18.61 -14.52 -29.11
C THR A 288 19.23 -14.70 -27.73
N LEU A 289 18.77 -15.71 -26.98
CA LEU A 289 19.38 -16.12 -25.72
C LEU A 289 20.69 -16.87 -25.97
N GLN A 290 21.73 -16.51 -25.23
CA GLN A 290 23.05 -17.15 -25.29
C GLN A 290 23.54 -17.45 -23.88
N VAL A 291 24.36 -18.50 -23.72
CA VAL A 291 25.06 -18.76 -22.45
C VAL A 291 25.91 -17.54 -22.10
N GLY A 292 25.80 -17.07 -20.85
CA GLY A 292 26.43 -15.83 -20.36
C GLY A 292 25.54 -14.59 -20.46
N SER A 293 24.42 -14.63 -21.21
CA SER A 293 23.49 -13.51 -21.26
C SER A 293 22.68 -13.37 -19.96
N ILE A 294 22.27 -12.13 -19.67
CA ILE A 294 21.31 -11.85 -18.60
C ILE A 294 19.90 -12.12 -19.13
N ALA A 295 19.14 -12.90 -18.37
CA ALA A 295 17.78 -13.25 -18.74
C ALA A 295 16.85 -13.21 -17.53
N CYS A 296 15.58 -12.97 -17.81
CA CYS A 296 14.50 -12.87 -16.84
C CYS A 296 13.40 -13.88 -17.19
N SER A 297 12.81 -14.48 -16.15
CA SER A 297 11.61 -15.31 -16.29
C SER A 297 10.36 -14.46 -16.30
N PHE A 298 9.37 -14.83 -17.12
CA PHE A 298 8.08 -14.14 -17.18
C PHE A 298 7.18 -14.54 -16.02
N SER A 299 7.01 -15.85 -15.79
CA SER A 299 6.12 -16.37 -14.75
C SER A 299 6.50 -15.91 -13.34
N ASP A 300 7.76 -16.18 -12.95
CA ASP A 300 8.21 -16.02 -11.58
C ASP A 300 8.98 -14.72 -11.31
N ASN A 301 9.20 -13.90 -12.35
CA ASN A 301 9.97 -12.66 -12.27
C ASN A 301 11.35 -12.83 -11.59
N SER A 302 12.00 -13.95 -11.87
CA SER A 302 13.38 -14.23 -11.51
C SER A 302 14.30 -13.65 -12.57
N PHE A 303 15.52 -13.31 -12.20
CA PHE A 303 16.54 -12.91 -13.16
C PHE A 303 17.91 -13.44 -12.77
N GLY A 304 18.73 -13.69 -13.78
CA GLY A 304 20.02 -14.33 -13.59
C GLY A 304 20.82 -14.43 -14.87
N VAL A 305 21.88 -15.22 -14.80
CA VAL A 305 22.77 -15.48 -15.95
C VAL A 305 22.45 -16.84 -16.54
N VAL A 306 22.28 -16.90 -17.86
CA VAL A 306 22.11 -18.16 -18.58
C VAL A 306 23.39 -18.99 -18.46
N THR A 307 23.30 -20.18 -17.88
CA THR A 307 24.42 -21.11 -17.70
C THR A 307 24.32 -22.34 -18.60
N GLY A 308 23.13 -22.67 -19.08
CA GLY A 308 22.89 -23.76 -20.02
C GLY A 308 21.71 -23.48 -20.93
N LEU A 309 21.80 -23.91 -22.18
CA LEU A 309 20.75 -23.79 -23.18
C LEU A 309 20.56 -25.14 -23.87
N GLU A 310 19.36 -25.71 -23.71
CA GLU A 310 18.92 -26.94 -24.35
C GLU A 310 17.72 -26.63 -25.27
N ALA A 311 17.33 -27.59 -26.10
CA ALA A 311 16.36 -27.37 -27.18
C ALA A 311 15.06 -26.65 -26.76
N ASN A 312 14.56 -26.89 -25.54
CA ASN A 312 13.35 -26.27 -25.00
C ASN A 312 13.52 -25.72 -23.57
N GLN A 313 14.75 -25.68 -23.04
CA GLN A 313 15.00 -25.33 -21.64
C GLN A 313 16.21 -24.42 -21.52
N VAL A 314 16.14 -23.52 -20.54
CA VAL A 314 17.20 -22.57 -20.20
C VAL A 314 17.52 -22.75 -18.73
N THR A 315 18.78 -22.99 -18.40
CA THR A 315 19.22 -23.03 -17.01
C THR A 315 19.79 -21.67 -16.63
N LEU A 316 19.15 -21.02 -15.65
CA LEU A 316 19.57 -19.75 -15.09
C LEU A 316 20.29 -19.98 -13.76
N LYS A 317 21.46 -19.37 -13.59
CA LYS A 317 21.98 -19.08 -12.26
C LYS A 317 21.22 -17.87 -11.74
N VAL A 318 20.19 -18.10 -10.94
CA VAL A 318 19.30 -17.05 -10.45
C VAL A 318 20.08 -16.14 -9.52
N ILE A 319 20.15 -14.85 -9.86
CA ILE A 319 20.77 -13.83 -9.02
C ILE A 319 19.76 -13.37 -7.97
N ALA A 320 18.54 -13.07 -8.41
CA ALA A 320 17.48 -12.68 -7.52
C ALA A 320 16.11 -12.84 -8.17
N GLN A 321 15.07 -12.68 -7.34
CA GLN A 321 13.69 -12.68 -7.77
C GLN A 321 13.01 -11.39 -7.34
N ALA A 322 12.28 -10.75 -8.26
CA ALA A 322 11.59 -9.50 -8.01
C ALA A 322 10.49 -9.65 -6.95
N ARG A 323 10.27 -8.57 -6.22
CA ARG A 323 9.25 -8.36 -5.22
C ARG A 323 8.67 -6.96 -5.40
N VAL A 324 7.37 -6.85 -5.25
CA VAL A 324 6.68 -5.56 -5.12
C VAL A 324 6.42 -5.30 -3.64
N LEU A 325 6.62 -4.05 -3.20
CA LEU A 325 6.21 -3.63 -1.87
C LEU A 325 4.78 -3.11 -1.95
N VAL A 326 3.85 -3.83 -1.32
CA VAL A 326 2.47 -3.39 -1.17
C VAL A 326 2.24 -3.24 0.33
N ASP A 327 2.06 -2.00 0.78
CA ASP A 327 1.84 -1.66 2.19
C ASP A 327 2.82 -2.29 3.19
N GLY A 328 4.11 -2.21 2.88
CA GLY A 328 5.17 -2.74 3.74
C GLY A 328 5.39 -4.26 3.61
N MET A 329 4.57 -4.97 2.84
CA MET A 329 4.77 -6.39 2.55
C MET A 329 5.49 -6.61 1.22
N LYS A 330 6.50 -7.47 1.23
CA LYS A 330 7.22 -7.91 0.02
C LYS A 330 6.49 -9.09 -0.62
N LEU A 331 5.84 -8.86 -1.74
CA LEU A 331 5.00 -9.85 -2.42
C LEU A 331 5.59 -10.25 -3.77
N TYR A 332 5.19 -11.44 -4.26
CA TYR A 332 5.47 -11.86 -5.62
C TYR A 332 4.67 -11.00 -6.60
N PRO A 333 5.30 -10.34 -7.57
CA PRO A 333 4.59 -9.53 -8.55
C PRO A 333 3.89 -10.41 -9.59
N GLN A 334 3.00 -9.80 -10.37
CA GLN A 334 2.31 -10.47 -11.48
C GLN A 334 3.32 -10.94 -12.55
N PRO A 335 3.00 -11.99 -13.34
CA PRO A 335 3.86 -12.43 -14.44
C PRO A 335 4.18 -11.29 -15.41
N GLY A 336 5.44 -11.22 -15.83
CA GLY A 336 5.94 -10.21 -16.77
C GLY A 336 6.28 -8.85 -16.14
N TYR A 337 6.21 -8.70 -14.82
CA TYR A 337 6.49 -7.45 -14.11
C TYR A 337 7.85 -6.84 -14.47
N LEU A 338 8.90 -7.66 -14.60
CA LEU A 338 10.24 -7.23 -15.02
C LEU A 338 10.30 -6.62 -16.43
N PHE A 339 9.25 -6.80 -17.23
CA PHE A 339 9.13 -6.30 -18.61
C PHE A 339 8.08 -5.20 -18.75
N THR A 340 7.53 -4.67 -17.64
CA THR A 340 6.44 -3.67 -17.66
C THR A 340 6.86 -2.27 -17.19
N SER A 341 8.15 -1.93 -17.33
CA SER A 341 8.70 -0.60 -17.01
C SER A 341 8.47 -0.13 -15.56
N ALA A 342 8.67 -1.02 -14.58
CA ALA A 342 8.70 -0.60 -13.18
C ALA A 342 9.96 0.24 -12.90
N GLU A 343 9.78 1.51 -12.50
CA GLU A 343 10.88 2.45 -12.19
C GLU A 343 11.75 1.98 -11.00
N SER A 344 11.21 1.11 -10.13
CA SER A 344 11.97 0.43 -9.08
C SER A 344 11.24 -0.85 -8.61
N PHE A 345 12.00 -1.84 -8.13
CA PHE A 345 11.46 -3.02 -7.47
C PHE A 345 12.40 -3.53 -6.38
N TYR A 346 11.86 -4.29 -5.44
CA TYR A 346 12.66 -5.02 -4.45
C TYR A 346 13.05 -6.37 -5.00
N PHE A 347 14.14 -6.96 -4.53
CA PHE A 347 14.48 -8.33 -4.91
C PHE A 347 14.98 -9.12 -3.72
N VAL A 348 14.76 -10.43 -3.79
CA VAL A 348 15.30 -11.40 -2.83
C VAL A 348 16.38 -12.19 -3.56
N LYS A 349 17.60 -12.21 -3.00
CA LYS A 349 18.72 -12.95 -3.60
C LYS A 349 18.36 -14.44 -3.71
N GLY A 350 18.55 -14.97 -4.91
CA GLY A 350 18.49 -16.39 -5.20
C GLY A 350 19.88 -17.00 -5.01
N LEU A 351 19.92 -18.23 -4.50
CA LEU A 351 21.14 -19.05 -4.41
C LEU A 351 21.14 -20.31 -5.31
N PRO A 352 20.02 -20.82 -5.87
CA PRO A 352 20.06 -22.01 -6.73
C PRO A 352 20.18 -21.69 -8.23
N ASN A 353 20.67 -22.68 -8.98
CA ASN A 353 20.43 -22.77 -10.41
C ASN A 353 19.02 -23.31 -10.63
N GLU A 354 18.26 -22.68 -11.53
CA GLU A 354 16.89 -23.07 -11.86
C GLU A 354 16.75 -23.24 -13.37
N THR A 355 15.94 -24.22 -13.77
CA THR A 355 15.69 -24.52 -15.18
C THR A 355 14.28 -24.09 -15.55
N TYR A 356 14.18 -23.25 -16.57
CA TYR A 356 12.94 -22.69 -17.07
C TYR A 356 12.68 -23.17 -18.50
N PRO A 357 11.41 -23.29 -18.93
CA PRO A 357 11.12 -23.54 -20.32
C PRO A 357 11.50 -22.33 -21.17
N LEU A 358 11.97 -22.56 -22.40
CA LEU A 358 12.43 -21.50 -23.30
C LEU A 358 11.38 -20.41 -23.55
N TYR A 359 10.09 -20.77 -23.56
CA TYR A 359 9.01 -19.81 -23.76
C TYR A 359 8.78 -18.87 -22.56
N ASP A 360 9.33 -19.17 -21.38
CA ASP A 360 9.18 -18.37 -20.17
C ASP A 360 10.40 -17.51 -19.86
N ILE A 361 11.47 -17.59 -20.68
CA ILE A 361 12.68 -16.79 -20.52
C ILE A 361 12.84 -15.83 -21.69
N ALA A 362 13.27 -14.61 -21.40
CA ALA A 362 13.77 -13.67 -22.40
C ALA A 362 14.95 -12.87 -21.85
N THR A 363 15.77 -12.30 -22.74
CA THR A 363 16.82 -11.37 -22.34
C THR A 363 16.19 -10.15 -21.68
N CYS A 364 16.81 -9.61 -20.64
CA CYS A 364 16.32 -8.40 -19.97
C CYS A 364 17.48 -7.49 -19.59
N ASN A 365 17.21 -6.17 -19.50
CA ASN A 365 18.24 -5.20 -19.18
C ASN A 365 18.27 -4.88 -17.67
N ILE A 366 19.30 -5.43 -17.02
CA ILE A 366 19.82 -5.17 -15.66
C ILE A 366 19.90 -3.72 -15.20
N GLU A 367 20.46 -2.92 -16.12
CA GLU A 367 21.17 -1.68 -15.81
C GLU A 367 20.23 -0.55 -15.40
N TYR A 368 18.96 -0.64 -15.82
CA TYR A 368 17.91 0.30 -15.45
C TYR A 368 17.28 0.00 -14.08
N PHE A 369 17.59 -1.13 -13.45
CA PHE A 369 17.01 -1.51 -12.16
C PHE A 369 17.75 -0.89 -10.95
N LYS A 370 18.57 0.14 -11.20
CA LYS A 370 19.23 0.95 -10.17
C LYS A 370 18.27 1.99 -9.58
N ARG A 371 17.68 1.64 -8.44
CA ARG A 371 17.56 2.43 -7.18
C ARG A 371 16.30 2.01 -6.43
N GLY A 372 16.53 1.20 -5.41
CA GLY A 372 15.55 0.78 -4.42
C GLY A 372 16.27 -0.02 -3.33
N GLN A 373 17.45 0.45 -2.91
CA GLN A 373 18.07 -0.07 -1.69
C GLN A 373 17.36 0.59 -0.51
N ALA A 374 16.79 -0.24 0.36
CA ALA A 374 16.60 0.11 1.75
C ALA A 374 17.92 -0.15 2.49
#